data_AF-A0A8J5ZKN5-F1
#
_entry.id   AF-A0A8J5ZKN5-F1
#
_cell.length_a   1.000
_cell.length_b   1.000
_cell.length_c   1.000
_cell.angle_alpha   90.00
_cell.angle_beta   90.00
_cell.angle_gamma   90.00
#
_symmetry.space_group_name_H-M   'P 1'
#
loop_
_entity.id
_entity.type
_entity.pdbx_description
1 polymer ?
#
loop_
_entity_poly.entity_id
_entity_poly.type
_entity_poly.pdbx_seq_one_letter_code
_entity_poly.pdbx_strand_id
1 'polypeptide(L)'
;KATGSLKSRTQGSGSGSRGQVRRRLGVGPGNRLSEAGGGFSSEGAFAKKPSPSGKQGRCPPRTSLKVKQCLARGASVEGLRQSYLRKPRFNAPLLRLEITPTSDLPLPLPAWDFTTAVVLQQKMTQDGPLLAVQEALKKCFPVVEEQQGLWQSTLEDCRPLLVSLSNLAEQLQAAQNLRWEDVPALRAFPDLQERLTRKQLSAGDLVLDKLGEKLAVLLKVRDTVSSHVDRVLQVYEQHADAIDIGDILKASYVSPSVADMLEWLRDIERHYRRRYLKRKHLLSSIHWEDVANIQALPRAWDRISEDGNQDLVHDILLSVTFFLE
;
A
#
# COMPACT_ATOMS: atom_id res chain seq x y z
N LYS A 1 -91.01 13.92 1.11
CA LYS A 1 -90.12 14.72 0.22
C LYS A 1 -88.77 14.83 0.94
N ALA A 2 -87.87 13.90 0.67
CA ALA A 2 -86.51 13.87 1.20
C ALA A 2 -85.56 13.87 0.00
N THR A 3 -84.79 14.94 -0.12
CA THR A 3 -83.63 15.12 -1.00
C THR A 3 -82.39 14.59 -0.26
N GLY A 4 -81.39 13.96 -0.83
CA GLY A 4 -81.05 13.62 -2.20
C GLY A 4 -79.77 12.75 -2.14
N SER A 5 -79.60 11.90 -3.12
CA SER A 5 -78.43 11.05 -3.34
C SER A 5 -77.60 11.65 -4.47
N LEU A 6 -76.26 11.70 -4.38
CA LEU A 6 -75.36 11.36 -5.49
C LEU A 6 -73.87 11.33 -5.09
N LYS A 7 -73.19 10.33 -5.69
CA LYS A 7 -71.77 9.97 -5.62
C LYS A 7 -70.88 10.81 -6.56
N SER A 8 -69.59 10.92 -6.22
CA SER A 8 -68.38 10.94 -7.10
C SER A 8 -67.15 11.05 -6.19
N ARG A 9 -66.10 10.22 -6.13
CA ARG A 9 -65.20 9.48 -7.05
C ARG A 9 -64.35 10.37 -7.98
N THR A 10 -63.08 10.60 -7.59
CA THR A 10 -61.79 10.55 -8.36
C THR A 10 -60.64 10.99 -7.44
N GLN A 11 -59.66 10.14 -7.10
CA GLN A 11 -58.38 9.87 -7.78
C GLN A 11 -57.40 11.06 -7.87
N GLY A 12 -56.21 10.88 -7.27
CA GLY A 12 -54.93 11.19 -7.94
C GLY A 12 -54.00 12.20 -7.26
N SER A 13 -52.70 11.87 -7.30
CA SER A 13 -51.50 12.70 -7.06
C SER A 13 -50.99 12.80 -5.61
N GLY A 14 -49.71 12.58 -5.28
CA GLY A 14 -48.57 12.14 -6.08
C GLY A 14 -47.46 11.70 -5.12
N SER A 15 -46.92 10.50 -5.33
CA SER A 15 -45.71 10.02 -4.68
C SER A 15 -44.53 10.87 -5.16
N GLY A 16 -44.06 11.78 -4.31
CA GLY A 16 -42.85 12.55 -4.55
C GLY A 16 -41.63 11.65 -4.47
N SER A 17 -41.12 11.26 -5.63
CA SER A 17 -39.81 10.62 -5.81
C SER A 17 -38.73 11.47 -5.15
N ARG A 18 -38.21 11.05 -4.00
CA ARG A 18 -36.94 11.54 -3.48
C ARG A 18 -35.85 11.10 -4.46
N GLY A 19 -35.33 12.05 -5.21
CA GLY A 19 -34.20 11.85 -6.11
C GLY A 19 -33.00 11.33 -5.34
N GLN A 20 -32.70 10.04 -5.50
CA GLN A 20 -31.43 9.45 -5.13
C GLN A 20 -30.32 10.12 -5.95
N VAL A 21 -29.61 11.08 -5.36
CA VAL A 21 -28.35 11.57 -5.91
C VAL A 21 -27.25 10.62 -5.45
N ARG A 22 -27.12 9.50 -6.17
CA ARG A 22 -26.00 8.57 -6.02
C ARG A 22 -24.80 9.16 -6.75
N ARG A 23 -24.02 10.05 -6.12
CA ARG A 23 -22.68 10.37 -6.61
C ARG A 23 -21.70 9.32 -6.10
N ARG A 24 -21.29 8.41 -6.99
CA ARG A 24 -20.05 7.66 -6.79
C ARG A 24 -18.92 8.69 -6.65
N LEU A 25 -18.07 8.56 -5.64
CA LEU A 25 -16.77 9.21 -5.58
C LEU A 25 -15.94 8.75 -6.79
N GLY A 26 -16.13 9.44 -7.91
CA GLY A 26 -15.44 9.22 -9.18
C GLY A 26 -14.11 9.94 -9.12
N VAL A 27 -13.05 9.18 -8.84
CA VAL A 27 -11.69 9.61 -9.17
C VAL A 27 -11.62 9.62 -10.71
N GLY A 28 -11.59 10.81 -11.30
CA GLY A 28 -11.53 11.00 -12.75
C GLY A 28 -10.23 10.45 -13.35
N PRO A 29 -10.24 9.95 -14.61
CA PRO A 29 -9.03 9.51 -15.30
C PRO A 29 -8.37 10.72 -15.98
N GLY A 30 -7.29 11.22 -15.40
CA GLY A 30 -6.40 12.19 -16.04
C GLY A 30 -5.14 11.49 -16.54
N ASN A 31 -5.12 11.09 -17.81
CA ASN A 31 -3.97 11.14 -18.73
C ASN A 31 -4.30 10.36 -19.99
N ARG A 32 -4.81 11.07 -21.00
CA ARG A 32 -4.88 10.61 -22.39
C ARG A 32 -3.74 11.32 -23.12
N LEU A 33 -2.63 10.61 -23.34
CA LEU A 33 -1.56 11.02 -24.24
C LEU A 33 -2.04 10.90 -25.69
N SER A 34 -1.67 11.91 -26.46
CA SER A 34 -2.09 12.15 -27.83
C SER A 34 -1.76 11.03 -28.81
N GLU A 35 -2.68 10.91 -29.75
CA GLU A 35 -2.67 10.07 -30.94
C GLU A 35 -1.45 10.36 -31.82
N ALA A 36 -0.72 9.30 -32.19
CA ALA A 36 0.10 9.28 -33.40
C ALA A 36 -0.58 8.31 -34.37
N GLY A 37 -0.95 8.83 -35.55
CA GLY A 37 -1.68 8.12 -36.58
C GLY A 37 -0.89 6.95 -37.17
N GLY A 38 -1.55 5.79 -37.27
CA GLY A 38 -1.10 4.63 -38.02
C GLY A 38 -2.15 4.29 -39.08
N GLY A 39 -1.77 4.47 -40.35
CA GLY A 39 -2.56 4.09 -41.51
C GLY A 39 -2.69 2.57 -41.66
N PHE A 40 -3.84 2.13 -42.16
CA PHE A 40 -4.15 0.76 -42.52
C PHE A 40 -4.09 0.58 -44.04
N SER A 41 -3.40 -0.45 -44.50
CA SER A 41 -3.51 -1.15 -45.79
C SER A 41 -2.52 -2.31 -45.75
N SER A 42 -2.68 -3.51 -46.30
CA SER A 42 -3.77 -4.34 -46.83
C SER A 42 -3.07 -5.60 -47.36
N GLU A 43 -3.71 -6.78 -47.29
CA GLU A 43 -3.38 -8.01 -48.05
C GLU A 43 -2.01 -8.69 -47.78
N GLY A 44 -1.78 -10.00 -47.92
CA GLY A 44 -2.56 -11.14 -48.36
C GLY A 44 -1.66 -12.39 -48.36
N ALA A 45 -2.21 -13.51 -47.90
CA ALA A 45 -2.06 -14.89 -48.38
C ALA A 45 -0.70 -15.66 -48.44
N PHE A 46 -0.87 -16.95 -48.14
CA PHE A 46 -0.18 -18.17 -48.62
C PHE A 46 1.03 -18.78 -47.88
N ALA A 47 0.88 -20.10 -47.75
CA ALA A 47 1.64 -21.05 -46.97
C ALA A 47 2.97 -21.49 -47.59
N LYS A 48 3.92 -21.89 -46.73
CA LYS A 48 4.82 -23.03 -46.98
C LYS A 48 5.55 -23.45 -45.70
N LYS A 49 5.40 -24.73 -45.31
CA LYS A 49 6.37 -25.45 -44.46
C LYS A 49 7.70 -25.56 -45.22
N PRO A 50 8.85 -25.60 -44.53
CA PRO A 50 9.41 -26.89 -44.13
C PRO A 50 10.04 -26.90 -42.73
N SER A 51 10.14 -28.11 -42.16
CA SER A 51 11.13 -28.49 -41.13
C SER A 51 11.98 -29.63 -41.74
N PRO A 52 13.05 -30.16 -41.11
CA PRO A 52 13.71 -29.77 -39.84
C PRO A 52 15.26 -29.75 -39.92
N SER A 53 15.93 -29.12 -38.95
CA SER A 53 17.24 -29.61 -38.47
C SER A 53 17.55 -29.07 -37.07
N GLY A 54 18.08 -29.94 -36.21
CA GLY A 54 18.07 -29.83 -34.75
C GLY A 54 18.85 -28.69 -34.11
N LYS A 55 18.53 -28.45 -32.83
CA LYS A 55 19.51 -28.45 -31.73
C LYS A 55 18.80 -28.51 -30.37
N GLN A 56 19.13 -29.57 -29.64
CA GLN A 56 19.30 -29.75 -28.20
C GLN A 56 18.60 -28.76 -27.25
N GLY A 57 17.77 -29.32 -26.37
CA GLY A 57 17.01 -28.57 -25.38
C GLY A 57 17.79 -28.09 -24.16
N ARG A 58 17.10 -27.27 -23.38
CA ARG A 58 17.23 -27.16 -21.93
C ARG A 58 15.85 -26.88 -21.36
N CYS A 59 15.36 -27.80 -20.53
CA CYS A 59 14.30 -27.51 -19.58
C CYS A 59 14.81 -26.43 -18.61
N PRO A 60 13.97 -25.46 -18.18
CA PRO A 60 14.36 -24.54 -17.14
C PRO A 60 14.53 -25.30 -15.82
N PRO A 61 15.47 -24.89 -14.95
CA PRO A 61 15.70 -25.59 -13.69
C PRO A 61 14.48 -25.44 -12.77
N ARG A 62 14.04 -26.57 -12.21
CA ARG A 62 12.90 -26.72 -11.28
C ARG A 62 13.02 -25.88 -9.99
N THR A 63 14.11 -25.14 -9.79
CA THR A 63 14.39 -24.29 -8.61
C THR A 63 13.77 -22.89 -8.72
N SER A 64 13.66 -22.32 -9.92
CA SER A 64 13.02 -21.00 -10.15
C SER A 64 11.51 -21.02 -9.84
N LEU A 65 10.87 -22.19 -9.99
CA LEU A 65 9.44 -22.36 -9.69
C LEU A 65 9.14 -22.44 -8.19
N LYS A 66 10.07 -22.95 -7.36
CA LYS A 66 9.85 -23.11 -5.92
C LYS A 66 9.90 -21.79 -5.15
N VAL A 67 10.81 -20.88 -5.51
CA VAL A 67 10.87 -19.54 -4.91
C VAL A 67 9.68 -18.68 -5.36
N LYS A 68 9.30 -18.76 -6.65
CA LYS A 68 8.07 -18.13 -7.17
C LYS A 68 6.80 -18.69 -6.52
N GLN A 69 6.74 -19.99 -6.17
CA GLN A 69 5.62 -20.58 -5.44
C GLN A 69 5.61 -20.24 -3.94
N CYS A 70 6.77 -20.14 -3.28
CA CYS A 70 6.84 -19.77 -1.86
C CYS A 70 6.47 -18.29 -1.63
N LEU A 71 6.96 -17.38 -2.48
CA LEU A 71 6.66 -15.95 -2.41
C LEU A 71 5.21 -15.63 -2.85
N ALA A 72 4.63 -16.43 -3.75
CA ALA A 72 3.22 -16.26 -4.17
C ALA A 72 2.19 -16.90 -3.20
N ARG A 73 2.60 -17.78 -2.28
CA ARG A 73 1.69 -18.52 -1.37
C ARG A 73 1.70 -18.06 0.09
N GLY A 74 2.46 -17.04 0.47
CA GLY A 74 2.42 -16.51 1.84
C GLY A 74 2.74 -17.55 2.92
N ALA A 75 3.68 -18.47 2.64
CA ALA A 75 4.16 -19.39 3.65
C ALA A 75 5.17 -18.66 4.56
N SER A 76 4.86 -18.60 5.85
CA SER A 76 5.75 -18.07 6.89
C SER A 76 7.09 -18.82 6.88
N VAL A 77 8.18 -18.04 7.00
CA VAL A 77 9.59 -18.47 7.04
C VAL A 77 9.87 -19.50 8.15
N GLU A 78 8.97 -19.67 9.12
CA GLU A 78 9.06 -20.69 10.17
C GLU A 78 9.11 -22.14 9.64
N GLY A 79 8.51 -22.41 8.48
CA GLY A 79 8.48 -23.75 7.87
C GLY A 79 9.83 -24.22 7.32
N LEU A 80 10.73 -23.29 6.96
CA LEU A 80 12.08 -23.60 6.47
C LEU A 80 13.11 -23.75 7.60
N ARG A 81 12.80 -23.22 8.79
CA ARG A 81 13.64 -23.31 10.00
C ARG A 81 13.70 -24.73 10.59
N GLN A 82 12.61 -25.51 10.50
CA GLN A 82 12.55 -26.82 11.16
C GLN A 82 13.31 -27.94 10.42
N SER A 83 13.62 -27.78 9.14
CA SER A 83 14.34 -28.79 8.34
C SER A 83 15.87 -28.78 8.52
N TYR A 84 16.45 -27.72 9.10
CA TYR A 84 17.91 -27.55 9.19
C TYR A 84 18.49 -27.64 10.61
N LEU A 85 17.67 -27.84 11.64
CA LEU A 85 18.12 -28.01 13.03
C LEU A 85 18.06 -29.48 13.48
N ARG A 86 18.93 -30.30 12.90
CA ARG A 86 19.48 -31.49 13.59
C ARG A 86 20.99 -31.46 13.45
N LYS A 87 21.67 -30.90 14.45
CA LYS A 87 23.10 -31.15 14.71
C LYS A 87 23.26 -31.95 16.02
N PRO A 88 24.16 -32.94 16.07
CA PRO A 88 24.56 -33.56 17.32
C PRO A 88 25.53 -32.64 18.09
N ARG A 89 25.45 -32.74 19.42
CA ARG A 89 26.35 -32.09 20.39
C ARG A 89 27.76 -32.65 20.27
N PHE A 90 28.78 -31.79 20.28
CA PHE A 90 30.14 -32.15 20.66
C PHE A 90 30.73 -31.05 21.57
N ASN A 91 31.09 -31.46 22.78
CA ASN A 91 31.94 -30.75 23.74
C ASN A 91 33.42 -30.93 23.33
N ALA A 92 34.27 -29.93 23.62
CA ALA A 92 35.65 -29.99 24.17
C ALA A 92 36.40 -28.66 23.91
N PRO A 93 37.58 -28.38 24.50
CA PRO A 93 37.71 -27.45 25.63
C PRO A 93 38.66 -26.26 25.37
N LEU A 94 38.65 -25.31 26.32
CA LEU A 94 39.56 -24.18 26.43
C LEU A 94 41.03 -24.61 26.52
N LEU A 95 41.89 -24.08 25.65
CA LEU A 95 43.33 -24.01 25.86
C LEU A 95 43.81 -22.56 25.82
N ARG A 96 44.43 -22.19 26.93
CA ARG A 96 45.11 -20.95 27.26
C ARG A 96 46.51 -21.02 26.65
N LEU A 97 46.93 -20.00 25.90
CA LEU A 97 48.32 -19.85 25.44
C LEU A 97 48.90 -18.56 25.99
N GLU A 98 49.94 -18.73 26.80
CA GLU A 98 50.77 -17.68 27.38
C GLU A 98 51.65 -17.03 26.31
N ILE A 99 51.93 -15.74 26.51
CA ILE A 99 52.81 -14.94 25.66
C ILE A 99 54.15 -14.81 26.40
N THR A 100 55.25 -15.17 25.74
CA THR A 100 56.59 -14.71 26.09
C THR A 100 57.27 -14.09 24.85
N PRO A 101 58.10 -13.04 25.03
CA PRO A 101 58.70 -12.32 23.91
C PRO A 101 60.12 -12.84 23.62
N THR A 102 60.51 -12.93 22.35
CA THR A 102 61.92 -13.06 21.95
C THR A 102 62.13 -12.36 20.60
N SER A 103 63.23 -11.62 20.55
CA SER A 103 63.62 -10.62 19.55
C SER A 103 64.07 -11.17 18.19
N ASP A 104 64.00 -10.28 17.20
CA ASP A 104 64.89 -10.06 16.05
C ASP A 104 65.16 -11.19 15.03
N LEU A 105 64.54 -11.08 13.85
CA LEU A 105 65.19 -11.09 12.52
C LEU A 105 64.16 -10.77 11.42
N PRO A 106 64.55 -10.09 10.30
CA PRO A 106 63.61 -9.60 9.29
C PRO A 106 63.29 -10.69 8.26
N LEU A 107 62.01 -11.00 8.09
CA LEU A 107 61.52 -11.81 6.98
C LEU A 107 61.25 -10.94 5.74
N PRO A 108 61.45 -11.48 4.52
CA PRO A 108 61.27 -10.73 3.28
C PRO A 108 59.77 -10.47 3.03
N LEU A 109 59.47 -9.28 2.51
CA LEU A 109 58.14 -8.93 1.99
C LEU A 109 57.63 -10.04 1.05
N PRO A 110 56.40 -10.56 1.22
CA PRO A 110 55.86 -11.53 0.28
C PRO A 110 55.56 -10.82 -1.04
N ALA A 111 55.98 -11.45 -2.13
CA ALA A 111 55.53 -11.11 -3.46
C ALA A 111 53.99 -11.08 -3.46
N TRP A 112 53.44 -9.99 -3.96
CA TRP A 112 52.02 -9.83 -4.21
C TRP A 112 51.62 -10.88 -5.26
N ASP A 113 51.16 -12.04 -4.81
CA ASP A 113 50.71 -13.11 -5.70
C ASP A 113 49.51 -12.60 -6.51
N PHE A 114 49.64 -12.63 -7.84
CA PHE A 114 48.58 -12.32 -8.81
C PHE A 114 47.25 -13.03 -8.49
N THR A 115 47.31 -14.19 -7.83
CA THR A 115 46.16 -14.95 -7.35
C THR A 115 45.30 -14.17 -6.34
N THR A 116 45.92 -13.42 -5.44
CA THR A 116 45.20 -12.59 -4.44
C THR A 116 44.55 -11.38 -5.09
N ALA A 117 45.24 -10.76 -6.06
CA ALA A 117 44.70 -9.65 -6.84
C ALA A 117 43.52 -10.10 -7.72
N VAL A 118 43.60 -11.27 -8.37
CA VAL A 118 42.50 -11.83 -9.16
C VAL A 118 41.32 -12.25 -8.28
N VAL A 119 41.56 -12.81 -7.08
CA VAL A 119 40.48 -13.15 -6.13
C VAL A 119 39.82 -11.88 -5.57
N LEU A 120 40.59 -10.84 -5.26
CA LEU A 120 40.03 -9.53 -4.84
C LEU A 120 39.28 -8.85 -5.98
N GLN A 121 39.75 -8.97 -7.22
CA GLN A 121 39.10 -8.40 -8.39
C GLN A 121 37.85 -9.18 -8.79
N GLN A 122 37.84 -10.51 -8.64
CA GLN A 122 36.63 -11.34 -8.75
C GLN A 122 35.60 -11.03 -7.67
N LYS A 123 36.06 -10.81 -6.43
CA LYS A 123 35.21 -10.40 -5.31
C LYS A 123 34.58 -9.02 -5.54
N MET A 124 35.35 -8.04 -6.01
CA MET A 124 34.83 -6.73 -6.41
C MET A 124 33.83 -6.80 -7.57
N THR A 125 33.96 -7.73 -8.51
CA THR A 125 32.97 -7.92 -9.59
C THR A 125 31.71 -8.70 -9.16
N GLN A 126 31.78 -9.51 -8.09
CA GLN A 126 30.64 -10.25 -7.55
C GLN A 126 29.84 -9.47 -6.51
N ASP A 127 30.42 -8.46 -5.87
CA ASP A 127 29.72 -7.58 -4.92
C ASP A 127 28.89 -6.49 -5.64
N GLY A 128 29.16 -6.19 -6.92
CA GLY A 128 28.45 -5.18 -7.70
C GLY A 128 26.93 -5.38 -7.79
N PRO A 129 26.42 -6.59 -8.08
CA PRO A 129 24.99 -6.88 -8.08
C PRO A 129 24.31 -6.67 -6.72
N LEU A 130 24.95 -7.09 -5.62
CA LEU A 130 24.42 -6.90 -4.26
C LEU A 130 24.43 -5.42 -3.86
N LEU A 131 25.51 -4.72 -4.19
CA LEU A 131 25.68 -3.29 -3.93
C LEU A 131 24.63 -2.46 -4.68
N ALA A 132 24.30 -2.83 -5.92
CA ALA A 132 23.22 -2.19 -6.67
C ALA A 132 21.86 -2.29 -5.96
N VAL A 133 21.55 -3.46 -5.37
CA VAL A 133 20.32 -3.64 -4.57
C VAL A 133 20.37 -2.82 -3.29
N GLN A 134 21.50 -2.79 -2.60
CA GLN A 134 21.69 -1.98 -1.39
C GLN A 134 21.54 -0.49 -1.69
N GLU A 135 22.10 0.02 -2.79
CA GLU A 135 21.91 1.41 -3.21
C GLU A 135 20.44 1.72 -3.53
N ALA A 136 19.74 0.80 -4.19
CA ALA A 136 18.31 0.95 -4.46
C ALA A 136 17.50 1.03 -3.14
N LEU A 137 17.84 0.19 -2.16
CA LEU A 137 17.25 0.20 -0.81
C LEU A 137 17.55 1.51 -0.08
N LYS A 138 18.81 1.99 -0.08
CA LYS A 138 19.21 3.27 0.52
C LYS A 138 18.45 4.46 -0.06
N LYS A 139 18.07 4.40 -1.34
CA LYS A 139 17.24 5.43 -1.99
C LYS A 139 15.74 5.27 -1.69
N CYS A 140 15.28 4.06 -1.38
CA CYS A 140 13.86 3.78 -1.18
C CYS A 140 13.36 4.15 0.22
N PHE A 141 14.11 3.80 1.27
CA PHE A 141 13.65 4.03 2.65
C PHE A 141 13.45 5.52 3.01
N PRO A 142 14.31 6.47 2.60
CA PRO A 142 14.06 7.90 2.85
C PRO A 142 12.77 8.40 2.18
N VAL A 143 12.43 7.88 0.99
CA VAL A 143 11.16 8.21 0.33
C VAL A 143 9.99 7.66 1.14
N VAL A 144 10.10 6.43 1.67
CA VAL A 144 9.08 5.83 2.53
C VAL A 144 8.87 6.65 3.81
N GLU A 145 9.94 7.17 4.41
CA GLU A 145 9.88 8.05 5.59
C GLU A 145 9.14 9.36 5.29
N GLU A 146 9.51 10.04 4.20
CA GLU A 146 8.81 11.26 3.76
C GLU A 146 7.32 10.98 3.51
N GLN A 147 7.02 9.88 2.82
CA GLN A 147 5.65 9.48 2.53
C GLN A 147 4.86 9.10 3.80
N GLN A 148 5.51 8.54 4.82
CA GLN A 148 4.88 8.27 6.11
C GLN A 148 4.50 9.57 6.83
N GLY A 149 5.36 10.59 6.80
CA GLY A 149 5.03 11.91 7.35
C GLY A 149 3.84 12.57 6.66
N LEU A 150 3.79 12.51 5.33
CA LEU A 150 2.65 13.00 4.55
C LEU A 150 1.36 12.20 4.83
N TRP A 151 1.48 10.89 4.98
CA TRP A 151 0.35 10.02 5.32
C TRP A 151 -0.26 10.41 6.66
N GLN A 152 0.56 10.53 7.71
CA GLN A 152 0.09 10.86 9.06
C GLN A 152 -0.53 12.26 9.13
N SER A 153 0.14 13.27 8.57
CA SER A 153 -0.41 14.64 8.55
C SER A 153 -1.75 14.70 7.81
N THR A 154 -1.89 13.97 6.69
CA THR A 154 -3.16 13.88 5.96
C THR A 154 -4.26 13.18 6.77
N LEU A 155 -3.93 12.17 7.57
CA LEU A 155 -4.89 11.52 8.46
C LEU A 155 -5.37 12.47 9.57
N GLU A 156 -4.47 13.25 10.15
CA GLU A 156 -4.83 14.28 11.14
C GLU A 156 -5.75 15.35 10.54
N ASP A 157 -5.47 15.79 9.32
CA ASP A 157 -6.33 16.72 8.57
C ASP A 157 -7.74 16.16 8.30
N CYS A 158 -7.89 14.83 8.22
CA CYS A 158 -9.20 14.21 8.02
C CYS A 158 -10.07 14.26 9.28
N ARG A 159 -9.48 14.21 10.48
CA ARG A 159 -10.22 14.18 11.75
C ARG A 159 -11.25 15.31 11.90
N PRO A 160 -10.91 16.60 11.75
CA PRO A 160 -11.90 17.66 11.88
C PRO A 160 -13.00 17.59 10.82
N LEU A 161 -12.71 17.08 9.62
CA LEU A 161 -13.71 16.89 8.57
C LEU A 161 -14.70 15.78 8.92
N LEU A 162 -14.21 14.65 9.45
CA LEU A 162 -15.05 13.54 9.90
C LEU A 162 -15.96 13.97 11.06
N VAL A 163 -15.43 14.74 12.02
CA VAL A 163 -16.23 15.31 13.12
C VAL A 163 -17.27 16.28 12.58
N SER A 164 -16.91 17.15 11.64
CA SER A 164 -17.87 18.06 10.99
C SER A 164 -19.00 17.30 10.30
N LEU A 165 -18.70 16.17 9.63
CA LEU A 165 -19.70 15.35 8.96
C LEU A 165 -20.65 14.68 9.97
N SER A 166 -20.10 14.13 11.06
CA SER A 166 -20.87 13.57 12.18
C SER A 166 -21.83 14.61 12.77
N ASN A 167 -21.34 15.83 13.02
CA ASN A 167 -22.14 16.92 13.57
C ASN A 167 -23.26 17.35 12.61
N LEU A 168 -22.98 17.42 11.30
CA LEU A 168 -24.00 17.73 10.29
C LEU A 168 -25.09 16.65 10.24
N ALA A 169 -24.73 15.38 10.39
CA ALA A 169 -25.68 14.28 10.47
C ALA A 169 -26.58 14.39 11.72
N GLU A 170 -26.00 14.71 12.88
CA GLU A 170 -26.76 15.01 14.10
C GLU A 170 -27.74 16.18 13.93
N GLN A 171 -27.29 17.28 13.33
CA GLN A 171 -28.16 18.43 13.03
C GLN A 171 -29.30 18.07 12.07
N LEU A 172 -29.01 17.24 11.07
CA LEU A 172 -30.01 16.75 10.11
C LEU A 172 -31.06 15.88 10.81
N GLN A 173 -30.63 15.01 11.73
CA GLN A 173 -31.52 14.18 12.54
C GLN A 173 -32.38 15.03 13.50
N ALA A 174 -31.78 16.01 14.16
CA ALA A 174 -32.51 16.93 15.05
C ALA A 174 -33.58 17.72 14.28
N ALA A 175 -33.27 18.21 13.07
CA ALA A 175 -34.21 18.91 12.21
C ALA A 175 -35.36 18.00 11.71
N GLN A 176 -35.10 16.71 11.51
CA GLN A 176 -36.11 15.72 11.13
C GLN A 176 -37.04 15.34 12.29
N ASN A 177 -36.49 15.27 13.51
CA ASN A 177 -37.25 14.91 14.71
C ASN A 177 -38.09 16.07 15.27
N LEU A 178 -37.82 17.30 14.84
CA LEU A 178 -38.57 18.48 15.26
C LEU A 178 -40.00 18.44 14.71
N ARG A 179 -40.99 18.62 15.59
CA ARG A 179 -42.37 18.87 15.21
C ARG A 179 -42.55 20.34 14.88
N TRP A 180 -42.30 20.71 13.63
CA TRP A 180 -42.33 22.10 13.15
C TRP A 180 -43.68 22.81 13.42
N GLU A 181 -44.78 22.05 13.47
CA GLU A 181 -46.14 22.55 13.74
C GLU A 181 -46.33 23.00 15.20
N ASP A 182 -45.59 22.38 16.11
CA ASP A 182 -45.63 22.65 17.56
C ASP A 182 -44.81 23.89 17.93
N VAL A 183 -44.11 24.52 16.97
CA VAL A 183 -43.31 25.74 17.19
C VAL A 183 -43.99 26.93 16.51
N PRO A 184 -44.77 27.76 17.22
CA PRO A 184 -45.57 28.83 16.63
C PRO A 184 -44.76 29.84 15.82
N ALA A 185 -43.53 30.14 16.24
CA ALA A 185 -42.64 31.09 15.56
C ALA A 185 -42.17 30.61 14.17
N LEU A 186 -42.14 29.30 13.93
CA LEU A 186 -41.67 28.71 12.67
C LEU A 186 -42.78 28.56 11.63
N ARG A 187 -44.06 28.67 12.03
CA ARG A 187 -45.22 28.56 11.12
C ARG A 187 -45.24 29.63 10.02
N ALA A 188 -44.61 30.78 10.27
CA ALA A 188 -44.45 31.83 9.25
C ALA A 188 -43.51 31.43 8.10
N PHE A 189 -42.78 30.31 8.23
CA PHE A 189 -41.76 29.85 7.29
C PHE A 189 -41.99 28.37 6.91
N PRO A 190 -43.03 28.06 6.12
CA PRO A 190 -43.40 26.68 5.78
C PRO A 190 -42.33 25.95 4.94
N ASP A 191 -41.48 26.69 4.24
CA ASP A 191 -40.37 26.19 3.41
C ASP A 191 -39.05 25.99 4.20
N LEU A 192 -39.01 26.40 5.47
CA LEU A 192 -37.77 26.43 6.25
C LEU A 192 -37.16 25.04 6.45
N GLN A 193 -37.98 24.03 6.75
CA GLN A 193 -37.50 22.67 6.94
C GLN A 193 -36.79 22.15 5.69
N GLU A 194 -37.43 22.27 4.53
CA GLU A 194 -36.87 21.84 3.26
C GLU A 194 -35.58 22.60 2.92
N ARG A 195 -35.58 23.92 3.10
CA ARG A 195 -34.40 24.75 2.85
C ARG A 195 -33.24 24.44 3.80
N LEU A 196 -33.53 24.19 5.07
CA LEU A 196 -32.53 23.78 6.05
C LEU A 196 -31.92 22.44 5.67
N THR A 197 -32.74 21.45 5.35
CA THR A 197 -32.28 20.12 4.89
C THR A 197 -31.41 20.24 3.65
N ARG A 198 -31.85 21.00 2.63
CA ARG A 198 -31.05 21.22 1.41
C ARG A 198 -29.70 21.88 1.73
N LYS A 199 -29.67 22.87 2.62
CA LYS A 199 -28.43 23.53 3.05
C LYS A 199 -27.50 22.60 3.81
N GLN A 200 -28.03 21.78 4.73
CA GLN A 200 -27.25 20.81 5.49
C GLN A 200 -26.63 19.74 4.59
N LEU A 201 -27.41 19.20 3.64
CA LEU A 201 -26.92 18.25 2.66
C LEU A 201 -25.83 18.87 1.78
N SER A 202 -26.03 20.10 1.29
CA SER A 202 -25.02 20.82 0.52
C SER A 202 -23.73 21.09 1.32
N ALA A 203 -23.83 21.41 2.61
CA ALA A 203 -22.67 21.56 3.48
C ALA A 203 -21.94 20.23 3.70
N GLY A 204 -22.71 19.14 3.84
CA GLY A 204 -22.20 17.78 3.94
C GLY A 204 -21.45 17.34 2.68
N ASP A 205 -22.01 17.62 1.50
CA ASP A 205 -21.36 17.33 0.22
C ASP A 205 -20.01 18.06 0.10
N LEU A 206 -19.93 19.33 0.53
CA LEU A 206 -18.68 20.08 0.55
C LEU A 206 -17.63 19.44 1.48
N VAL A 207 -18.04 18.89 2.62
CA VAL A 207 -17.13 18.17 3.53
C VAL A 207 -16.66 16.86 2.90
N LEU A 208 -17.55 16.14 2.21
CA LEU A 208 -17.21 14.91 1.48
C LEU A 208 -16.25 15.18 0.32
N ASP A 209 -16.40 16.30 -0.39
CA ASP A 209 -15.46 16.71 -1.44
C ASP A 209 -14.05 16.94 -0.86
N LYS A 210 -13.94 17.65 0.27
CA LYS A 210 -12.66 17.84 0.98
C LYS A 210 -12.06 16.52 1.47
N LEU A 211 -12.87 15.60 1.99
CA LEU A 211 -12.42 14.25 2.35
C LEU A 211 -11.93 13.47 1.11
N GLY A 212 -12.57 13.68 -0.04
CA GLY A 212 -12.15 13.14 -1.33
C GLY A 212 -10.77 13.65 -1.76
N GLU A 213 -10.50 14.94 -1.59
CA GLU A 213 -9.18 15.53 -1.83
C GLU A 213 -8.10 14.90 -0.94
N LYS A 214 -8.39 14.74 0.36
CA LYS A 214 -7.47 14.06 1.29
C LYS A 214 -7.25 12.59 0.93
N LEU A 215 -8.30 11.88 0.50
CA LEU A 215 -8.15 10.52 -0.06
C LEU A 215 -7.26 10.48 -1.30
N ALA A 216 -7.30 11.50 -2.16
CA ALA A 216 -6.42 11.58 -3.33
C ALA A 216 -4.94 11.74 -2.93
N VAL A 217 -4.66 12.47 -1.85
CA VAL A 217 -3.30 12.55 -1.28
C VAL A 217 -2.85 11.20 -0.73
N LEU A 218 -3.69 10.51 0.05
CA LEU A 218 -3.38 9.16 0.56
C LEU A 218 -3.16 8.14 -0.57
N LEU A 219 -3.93 8.25 -1.66
CA LEU A 219 -3.75 7.47 -2.88
C LEU A 219 -2.36 7.71 -3.49
N LYS A 220 -1.96 8.98 -3.62
CA LYS A 220 -0.65 9.37 -4.16
C LYS A 220 0.50 8.82 -3.30
N VAL A 221 0.39 8.87 -1.98
CA VAL A 221 1.36 8.25 -1.06
C VAL A 221 1.51 6.76 -1.36
N ARG A 222 0.40 6.03 -1.39
CA ARG A 222 0.39 4.59 -1.72
C ARG A 222 1.07 4.31 -3.05
N ASP A 223 0.73 5.06 -4.09
CA ASP A 223 1.25 4.84 -5.45
C ASP A 223 2.73 5.17 -5.56
N THR A 224 3.18 6.21 -4.86
CA THR A 224 4.60 6.59 -4.80
C THR A 224 5.40 5.48 -4.11
N VAL A 225 4.97 5.03 -2.93
CA VAL A 225 5.64 3.93 -2.22
C VAL A 225 5.66 2.67 -3.07
N SER A 226 4.51 2.29 -3.67
CA SER A 226 4.42 1.09 -4.52
C SER A 226 5.41 1.17 -5.70
N SER A 227 5.49 2.32 -6.38
CA SER A 227 6.44 2.50 -7.48
C SER A 227 7.90 2.40 -7.04
N HIS A 228 8.25 2.86 -5.84
CA HIS A 228 9.62 2.76 -5.33
C HIS A 228 9.96 1.31 -4.93
N VAL A 229 9.04 0.62 -4.25
CA VAL A 229 9.18 -0.80 -3.91
C VAL A 229 9.33 -1.65 -5.17
N ASP A 230 8.51 -1.42 -6.19
CA ASP A 230 8.60 -2.14 -7.47
C ASP A 230 9.96 -1.93 -8.17
N ARG A 231 10.52 -0.71 -8.12
CA ARG A 231 11.85 -0.43 -8.69
C ARG A 231 12.95 -1.20 -7.96
N VAL A 232 12.92 -1.23 -6.62
CA VAL A 232 13.91 -1.99 -5.83
C VAL A 232 13.81 -3.48 -6.14
N LEU A 233 12.59 -4.02 -6.19
CA LEU A 233 12.36 -5.42 -6.52
C LEU A 233 12.81 -5.73 -7.95
N GLN A 234 12.62 -4.82 -8.90
CA GLN A 234 13.11 -4.98 -10.27
C GLN A 234 14.65 -5.03 -10.32
N VAL A 235 15.34 -4.17 -9.58
CA VAL A 235 16.82 -4.21 -9.48
C VAL A 235 17.27 -5.54 -8.88
N TYR A 236 16.60 -6.01 -7.82
CA TYR A 236 16.87 -7.33 -7.25
C TYR A 236 16.64 -8.46 -8.27
N GLU A 237 15.53 -8.46 -8.98
CA GLU A 237 15.18 -9.47 -9.97
C GLU A 237 16.18 -9.52 -11.15
N GLN A 238 16.72 -8.36 -11.57
CA GLN A 238 17.76 -8.28 -12.60
C GLN A 238 19.07 -8.95 -12.18
N HIS A 239 19.35 -8.97 -10.87
CA HIS A 239 20.60 -9.47 -10.31
C HIS A 239 20.44 -10.82 -9.59
N ALA A 240 19.23 -11.36 -9.49
CA ALA A 240 18.91 -12.53 -8.67
C ALA A 240 19.72 -13.79 -9.03
N ASP A 241 20.06 -13.99 -10.31
CA ASP A 241 20.86 -15.15 -10.75
C ASP A 241 22.36 -15.01 -10.41
N ALA A 242 22.82 -13.79 -10.13
CA ALA A 242 24.22 -13.48 -9.85
C ALA A 242 24.53 -13.33 -8.34
N ILE A 243 23.50 -13.13 -7.50
CA ILE A 243 23.67 -12.95 -6.07
C ILE A 243 23.50 -14.30 -5.35
N ASP A 244 24.47 -14.68 -4.51
CA ASP A 244 24.35 -15.87 -3.68
C ASP A 244 23.29 -15.69 -2.57
N ILE A 245 22.58 -16.77 -2.25
CA ILE A 245 21.54 -16.75 -1.21
C ILE A 245 22.15 -16.43 0.17
N GLY A 246 23.37 -16.90 0.45
CA GLY A 246 24.07 -16.62 1.69
C GLY A 246 24.36 -15.14 1.88
N ASP A 247 24.66 -14.42 0.79
CA ASP A 247 24.95 -12.99 0.83
C ASP A 247 23.69 -12.14 1.07
N ILE A 248 22.54 -12.54 0.53
CA ILE A 248 21.26 -11.83 0.74
C ILE A 248 20.78 -11.94 2.19
N LEU A 249 20.99 -13.10 2.80
CA LEU A 249 20.58 -13.40 4.18
C LEU A 249 21.57 -12.88 5.23
N LYS A 250 22.72 -12.34 4.79
CA LYS A 250 23.75 -11.87 5.69
C LYS A 250 23.36 -10.54 6.33
N ALA A 251 22.98 -10.61 7.60
CA ALA A 251 22.87 -9.43 8.45
C ALA A 251 24.25 -9.03 9.01
N SER A 252 24.41 -7.76 9.34
CA SER A 252 25.57 -7.21 10.03
C SER A 252 25.13 -6.42 11.26
N TYR A 253 26.09 -5.96 12.07
CA TYR A 253 25.78 -5.14 13.24
C TYR A 253 25.16 -3.78 12.88
N VAL A 254 25.44 -3.26 11.67
CA VAL A 254 25.07 -1.91 11.23
C VAL A 254 23.95 -1.95 10.17
N SER A 255 23.71 -3.11 9.57
CA SER A 255 22.71 -3.28 8.50
C SER A 255 21.94 -4.58 8.69
N PRO A 256 20.60 -4.53 8.63
CA PRO A 256 19.76 -5.71 8.42
C PRO A 256 20.14 -6.47 7.15
N SER A 257 19.64 -7.69 7.00
CA SER A 257 19.85 -8.45 5.76
C SER A 257 19.07 -7.83 4.60
N VAL A 258 19.54 -8.04 3.37
CA VAL A 258 18.81 -7.58 2.17
C VAL A 258 17.47 -8.30 2.04
N ALA A 259 17.39 -9.57 2.43
CA ALA A 259 16.12 -10.31 2.48
C ALA A 259 15.09 -9.61 3.39
N ASP A 260 15.48 -9.28 4.62
CA ASP A 260 14.58 -8.65 5.59
C ASP A 260 14.10 -7.29 5.07
N MET A 261 15.01 -6.47 4.54
CA MET A 261 14.65 -5.16 4.00
C MET A 261 13.68 -5.24 2.81
N LEU A 262 13.84 -6.23 1.92
CA LEU A 262 12.92 -6.45 0.81
C LEU A 262 11.54 -6.93 1.29
N GLU A 263 11.50 -7.80 2.30
CA GLU A 263 10.26 -8.24 2.95
C GLU A 263 9.55 -7.06 3.62
N TRP A 264 10.28 -6.24 4.37
CA TRP A 264 9.75 -5.06 5.03
C TRP A 264 9.17 -4.04 4.05
N LEU A 265 9.82 -3.79 2.91
CA LEU A 265 9.27 -2.93 1.86
C LEU A 265 7.94 -3.47 1.32
N ARG A 266 7.82 -4.79 1.14
CA ARG A 266 6.55 -5.42 0.74
C ARG A 266 5.47 -5.30 1.81
N ASP A 267 5.83 -5.41 3.07
CA ASP A 267 4.89 -5.24 4.18
C ASP A 267 4.39 -3.80 4.28
N ILE A 268 5.27 -2.81 4.06
CA ILE A 268 4.91 -1.39 3.97
C ILE A 268 3.95 -1.14 2.79
N GLU A 269 4.24 -1.66 1.60
CA GLU A 269 3.36 -1.55 0.43
C GLU A 269 1.95 -2.12 0.74
N ARG A 270 1.90 -3.32 1.34
CA ARG A 270 0.66 -3.97 1.77
C ARG A 270 -0.09 -3.15 2.82
N HIS A 271 0.63 -2.53 3.74
CA HIS A 271 0.08 -1.66 4.77
C HIS A 271 -0.68 -0.49 4.14
N TYR A 272 0.00 0.32 3.31
CA TYR A 272 -0.64 1.47 2.66
C TYR A 272 -1.82 1.07 1.79
N ARG A 273 -1.66 0.01 0.98
CA ARG A 273 -2.73 -0.50 0.11
C ARG A 273 -3.98 -0.89 0.91
N ARG A 274 -3.81 -1.69 1.97
CA ARG A 274 -4.92 -2.17 2.80
C ARG A 274 -5.63 -1.01 3.51
N ARG A 275 -4.86 -0.13 4.14
CA ARG A 275 -5.40 1.01 4.91
C ARG A 275 -6.11 2.01 4.00
N TYR A 276 -5.56 2.30 2.82
CA TYR A 276 -6.22 3.14 1.81
C TYR A 276 -7.56 2.55 1.36
N LEU A 277 -7.58 1.26 1.01
CA LEU A 277 -8.81 0.61 0.52
C LEU A 277 -9.91 0.59 1.58
N LYS A 278 -9.58 0.31 2.85
CA LYS A 278 -10.53 0.38 3.97
C LYS A 278 -11.14 1.79 4.11
N ARG A 279 -10.31 2.84 4.05
CA ARG A 279 -10.75 4.24 4.15
C ARG A 279 -11.62 4.67 2.97
N LYS A 280 -11.19 4.33 1.74
CA LYS A 280 -11.97 4.57 0.53
C LYS A 280 -13.33 3.88 0.60
N HIS A 281 -13.36 2.65 1.08
CA HIS A 281 -14.60 1.90 1.22
C HIS A 281 -15.54 2.57 2.23
N LEU A 282 -15.04 2.92 3.41
CA LEU A 282 -15.80 3.61 4.45
C LEU A 282 -16.46 4.89 3.93
N LEU A 283 -15.71 5.73 3.21
CA LEU A 283 -16.26 6.96 2.64
C LEU A 283 -17.23 6.71 1.48
N SER A 284 -17.04 5.63 0.70
CA SER A 284 -17.97 5.26 -0.37
C SER A 284 -19.29 4.67 0.11
N SER A 285 -19.36 4.20 1.37
CA SER A 285 -20.59 3.66 1.99
C SER A 285 -21.48 4.72 2.64
N ILE A 286 -21.12 6.00 2.54
CA ILE A 286 -21.89 7.08 3.17
C ILE A 286 -23.22 7.29 2.44
N HIS A 287 -24.30 7.25 3.22
CA HIS A 287 -25.65 7.55 2.79
C HIS A 287 -26.31 8.47 3.82
N TRP A 288 -26.79 9.64 3.40
CA TRP A 288 -27.47 10.60 4.30
C TRP A 288 -28.77 10.09 4.92
N GLU A 289 -29.31 8.99 4.40
CA GLU A 289 -30.44 8.26 4.98
C GLU A 289 -30.03 7.46 6.23
N ASP A 290 -28.75 7.07 6.33
CA ASP A 290 -28.17 6.34 7.45
C ASP A 290 -27.31 7.28 8.32
N VAL A 291 -28.01 8.13 9.06
CA VAL A 291 -27.39 9.11 9.98
C VAL A 291 -26.51 8.41 11.02
N ALA A 292 -26.94 7.24 11.52
CA ALA A 292 -26.20 6.52 12.55
C ALA A 292 -24.81 6.08 12.06
N ASN A 293 -24.71 5.63 10.80
CA ASN A 293 -23.43 5.30 10.19
C ASN A 293 -22.54 6.55 10.00
N ILE A 294 -23.12 7.69 9.61
CA ILE A 294 -22.35 8.95 9.48
C ILE A 294 -21.83 9.45 10.85
N GLN A 295 -22.63 9.33 11.90
CA GLN A 295 -22.20 9.68 13.27
C GLN A 295 -21.13 8.72 13.80
N ALA A 296 -21.17 7.44 13.41
CA ALA A 296 -20.16 6.45 13.78
C ALA A 296 -18.85 6.58 12.97
N LEU A 297 -18.84 7.38 11.91
CA LEU A 297 -17.76 7.47 10.93
C LEU A 297 -16.39 7.86 11.53
N PRO A 298 -16.28 8.84 12.48
CA PRO A 298 -15.00 9.14 13.11
C PRO A 298 -14.41 7.93 13.83
N ARG A 299 -15.24 7.20 14.60
CA ARG A 299 -14.81 5.99 15.31
C ARG A 299 -14.43 4.87 14.34
N ALA A 300 -15.20 4.70 13.27
CA ALA A 300 -14.89 3.72 12.23
C ALA A 300 -13.57 4.05 11.52
N TRP A 301 -13.25 5.34 11.33
CA TRP A 301 -12.00 5.79 10.73
C TRP A 301 -10.79 5.49 11.62
N ASP A 302 -10.89 5.75 12.93
CA ASP A 302 -9.80 5.50 13.88
C ASP A 302 -9.54 3.99 14.07
N ARG A 303 -10.59 3.17 14.08
CA ARG A 303 -10.47 1.70 14.07
C ARG A 303 -9.68 1.17 12.87
N ILE A 304 -9.70 1.86 11.72
CA ILE A 304 -8.88 1.47 10.57
C ILE A 304 -7.40 1.63 10.88
N SER A 305 -6.98 2.39 11.89
CA SER A 305 -5.60 2.41 12.38
C SER A 305 -5.35 1.30 13.40
N GLU A 306 -6.27 1.07 14.34
CA GLU A 306 -6.19 0.06 15.41
C GLU A 306 -6.17 -1.41 14.92
N ASP A 307 -6.79 -1.71 13.77
CA ASP A 307 -6.97 -3.08 13.26
C ASP A 307 -5.69 -3.72 12.64
N GLY A 308 -4.52 -3.47 13.25
CA GLY A 308 -3.19 -3.99 12.88
C GLY A 308 -2.04 -3.18 13.51
N ASN A 309 -0.77 -3.55 13.25
CA ASN A 309 0.40 -2.79 13.70
C ASN A 309 0.31 -1.33 13.21
N GLN A 310 -0.03 -0.42 14.12
CA GLN A 310 -0.03 1.02 13.86
C GLN A 310 1.38 1.51 13.56
N ASP A 311 2.36 0.90 14.23
CA ASP A 311 3.75 1.33 14.20
C ASP A 311 4.62 0.57 13.19
N LEU A 312 4.04 -0.32 12.36
CA LEU A 312 4.79 -1.16 11.41
C LEU A 312 5.81 -0.36 10.59
N VAL A 313 5.36 0.75 9.97
CA VAL A 313 6.24 1.57 9.12
C VAL A 313 7.31 2.25 9.97
N HIS A 314 6.96 2.72 11.17
CA HIS A 314 7.89 3.36 12.08
C HIS A 314 8.95 2.38 12.60
N ASP A 315 8.54 1.20 13.06
CA ASP A 315 9.42 0.13 13.55
C ASP A 315 10.41 -0.34 12.48
N ILE A 316 9.95 -0.47 11.24
CA ILE A 316 10.81 -0.81 10.10
C ILE A 316 11.81 0.33 9.83
N LEU A 317 11.35 1.59 9.79
CA LEU A 317 12.23 2.73 9.57
C LEU A 317 13.31 2.83 10.65
N LEU A 318 12.95 2.60 11.92
CA LEU A 318 13.90 2.50 13.03
C LEU A 318 14.91 1.36 12.85
N SER A 319 14.47 0.24 12.27
CA SER A 319 15.32 -0.93 12.03
C SER A 319 16.36 -0.70 10.93
N VAL A 320 16.13 0.27 10.04
CA VAL A 320 17.05 0.60 8.93
C VAL A 320 17.84 1.88 9.16
N THR A 321 17.67 2.60 10.28
CA THR A 321 18.33 3.88 10.54
C THR A 321 19.86 3.80 10.38
N PHE A 322 20.50 2.83 11.03
CA PHE A 322 21.96 2.64 10.94
C PHE A 322 22.45 2.24 9.55
N PHE A 323 21.58 1.66 8.71
CA PHE A 323 21.91 1.32 7.34
C PHE A 323 21.92 2.57 6.42
N LEU A 324 21.18 3.60 6.81
CA LEU A 324 21.04 4.87 6.06
C LEU A 324 22.10 5.91 6.42
N GLU A 325 22.79 5.74 7.56
CA GLU A 325 24.01 6.49 7.90
C GLU A 325 25.19 6.15 6.97
#